data_AF-A0A3N2MBF7-F1
#
_entry.id   AF-A0A3N2MBF7-F1
#
_cell.length_a   1.000
_cell.length_b   1.000
_cell.length_c   1.000
_cell.angle_alpha   90.00
_cell.angle_beta   90.00
_cell.angle_gamma   90.00
#
_symmetry.space_group_name_H-M   'P 1'
#
loop_
_entity.id
_entity.type
_entity.pdbx_description
1 polymer ?
#
loop_
_entity_poly.entity_id
_entity_poly.type
_entity_poly.pdbx_seq_one_letter_code
_entity_poly.pdbx_strand_id
1 'polypeptide(L)'
;MVAITIKFEYEGKKHTLKACLKNDMQTLSESKQNQATDLIEDFGDENRWSLVFDTDGDEMYEAVMYRDADGEMTTEVDYIIVWGGTGKDAILAEIDAKSTCKRS
;
A
#
# COMPACT_ATOMS: atom_id res chain seq x y z
N MET A 1 17.18 0.36 -2.51
CA MET A 1 15.84 -0.21 -2.34
C MET A 1 15.16 0.48 -1.17
N VAL A 2 13.85 0.66 -1.24
CA VAL A 2 13.03 1.18 -0.16
C VAL A 2 12.07 0.10 0.30
N ALA A 3 12.12 -0.29 1.57
CA ALA A 3 11.25 -1.30 2.14
C ALA A 3 10.25 -0.65 3.11
N ILE A 4 8.95 -0.81 2.83
CA ILE A 4 7.85 -0.27 3.63
C ILE A 4 7.16 -1.45 4.32
N THR A 5 7.04 -1.41 5.63
CA THR A 5 6.25 -2.38 6.42
C THR A 5 5.02 -1.68 6.98
N ILE A 6 3.84 -2.19 6.64
CA ILE A 6 2.54 -1.60 6.96
C ILE A 6 1.81 -2.52 7.93
N LYS A 7 1.22 -1.96 8.98
CA LYS A 7 0.51 -2.68 10.03
C LYS A 7 -0.82 -2.03 10.32
N PHE A 8 -1.87 -2.84 10.39
CA PHE A 8 -3.23 -2.40 10.68
C PHE A 8 -4.02 -3.55 11.33
N GLU A 9 -5.21 -3.26 11.85
CA GLU A 9 -6.11 -4.26 12.43
C GLU A 9 -7.45 -4.24 11.68
N TYR A 10 -7.88 -5.40 11.20
CA TYR A 10 -9.15 -5.57 10.48
C TYR A 10 -9.84 -6.83 10.99
N GLU A 11 -11.15 -6.76 11.24
CA GLU A 11 -11.94 -7.86 11.84
C GLU A 11 -11.32 -8.49 13.10
N GLY A 12 -10.66 -7.67 13.93
CA GLY A 12 -9.98 -8.12 15.15
C GLY A 12 -8.69 -8.91 14.93
N LYS A 13 -8.17 -8.94 13.69
CA LYS A 13 -6.88 -9.56 13.33
C LYS A 13 -5.87 -8.50 12.98
N LYS A 14 -4.61 -8.72 13.38
CA LYS A 14 -3.49 -7.85 13.02
C LYS A 14 -2.88 -8.30 11.72
N HIS A 15 -2.76 -7.38 10.78
CA HIS A 15 -2.14 -7.60 9.47
C HIS A 15 -0.77 -6.95 9.42
N THR A 16 0.13 -7.53 8.64
CA THR A 16 1.44 -6.94 8.34
C THR A 16 1.77 -7.20 6.87
N LEU A 17 1.84 -6.11 6.10
CA LEU A 17 2.17 -6.13 4.69
C LEU A 17 3.55 -5.54 4.48
N LYS A 18 4.27 -6.03 3.47
CA LYS A 18 5.60 -5.54 3.10
C LYS A 18 5.65 -5.20 1.63
N ALA A 19 5.97 -3.95 1.33
CA ALA A 19 6.33 -3.53 -0.01
C ALA A 19 7.83 -3.28 -0.11
N CYS A 20 8.41 -3.60 -1.25
CA CYS A 20 9.78 -3.22 -1.59
C CYS A 20 9.76 -2.49 -2.92
N LEU A 21 10.32 -1.28 -2.95
CA LEU A 21 10.44 -0.42 -4.12
C LEU A 21 11.92 -0.27 -4.50
N LYS A 22 12.17 0.05 -5.76
CA LYS A 22 13.47 0.58 -6.17
C LYS A 22 13.68 1.98 -5.55
N ASN A 23 14.90 2.52 -5.69
CA ASN A 23 15.23 3.83 -5.11
C ASN A 23 14.49 5.00 -5.77
N ASP A 24 13.94 4.79 -6.96
CA ASP A 24 13.09 5.75 -7.66
C ASP A 24 11.70 5.90 -7.04
N MET A 25 11.32 5.06 -6.07
CA MET A 25 9.99 5.04 -5.43
C MET A 25 8.79 4.75 -6.36
N GLN A 26 9.01 4.67 -7.67
CA GLN A 26 7.99 4.48 -8.70
C GLN A 26 7.96 3.04 -9.22
N THR A 27 9.01 2.25 -8.98
CA THR A 27 9.09 0.87 -9.47
C THR A 27 9.09 -0.13 -8.32
N LEU A 28 8.19 -1.12 -8.38
CA LEU A 28 8.25 -2.28 -7.49
C LEU A 28 9.57 -3.04 -7.65
N SER A 29 10.14 -3.50 -6.53
CA SER A 29 11.33 -4.35 -6.51
C SER A 29 10.95 -5.81 -6.74
N GLU A 30 11.80 -6.56 -7.45
CA GLU A 30 11.72 -8.02 -7.61
C GLU A 30 12.14 -8.81 -6.35
N SER A 31 12.30 -8.13 -5.21
CA SER A 31 12.61 -8.78 -3.94
C SER A 31 11.56 -9.83 -3.59
N LYS A 32 12.00 -11.02 -3.16
CA LYS A 32 11.10 -12.08 -2.64
C LYS A 32 10.32 -11.68 -1.39
N GLN A 33 10.67 -10.56 -0.77
CA GLN A 33 9.95 -10.00 0.38
C GLN A 33 8.88 -8.99 -0.03
N ASN A 34 8.81 -8.62 -1.31
CA ASN A 34 7.78 -7.73 -1.81
C ASN A 34 6.46 -8.49 -1.93
N GLN A 35 5.44 -8.01 -1.23
CA GLN A 35 4.08 -8.53 -1.27
C GLN A 35 3.15 -7.60 -2.06
N ALA A 36 3.60 -6.39 -2.42
CA ALA A 36 2.83 -5.50 -3.27
C ALA A 36 2.80 -6.08 -4.69
N THR A 37 1.61 -6.16 -5.27
CA THR A 37 1.36 -6.65 -6.62
C THR A 37 1.31 -5.52 -7.64
N ASP A 38 0.95 -4.32 -7.20
CA ASP A 38 0.88 -3.14 -8.06
C ASP A 38 1.22 -1.84 -7.32
N LEU A 39 1.53 -0.81 -8.10
CA LEU A 39 1.76 0.56 -7.65
C LEU A 39 0.94 1.49 -8.55
N ILE A 40 0.06 2.28 -7.93
CA ILE A 40 -0.80 3.22 -8.63
C ILE A 40 -0.31 4.63 -8.32
N GLU A 41 0.25 5.31 -9.32
CA GLU A 41 0.82 6.65 -9.17
C GLU A 41 -0.23 7.77 -9.06
N ASP A 42 -1.40 7.54 -9.67
CA ASP A 42 -2.54 8.46 -9.70
C ASP A 42 -3.74 7.75 -9.06
N PHE A 43 -3.99 8.06 -7.79
CA PHE A 43 -5.11 7.54 -7.01
C PHE A 43 -6.47 8.20 -7.37
N GLY A 44 -6.55 8.87 -8.54
CA GLY A 44 -7.65 9.73 -8.93
C GLY A 44 -7.43 11.20 -8.56
N ASP A 45 -6.26 11.52 -8.00
CA ASP A 45 -5.76 12.89 -7.81
C ASP A 45 -4.23 12.92 -7.76
N GLU A 46 -3.67 14.11 -7.95
CA GLU A 46 -2.23 14.35 -8.05
C GLU A 46 -1.48 14.32 -6.71
N ASN A 47 -2.18 14.23 -5.57
CA ASN A 47 -1.58 14.32 -4.23
C ASN A 47 -1.40 12.94 -3.58
N ARG A 48 -2.00 11.89 -4.14
CA ARG A 48 -2.01 10.56 -3.56
C ARG A 48 -1.54 9.51 -4.54
N TRP A 49 -0.95 8.47 -3.97
CA TRP A 49 -0.54 7.26 -4.67
C TRP A 49 -0.80 6.07 -3.77
N SER A 50 -0.81 4.87 -4.31
CA SER A 50 -1.12 3.68 -3.53
C SER A 50 -0.31 2.45 -3.93
N LEU A 51 -0.27 1.49 -3.00
CA LEU A 51 0.26 0.15 -3.22
C LEU A 51 -0.85 -0.88 -3.04
N VAL A 52 -0.96 -1.77 -4.03
CA VAL A 52 -1.94 -2.84 -4.03
C VAL A 52 -1.31 -4.12 -3.51
N PHE A 53 -2.03 -4.81 -2.62
CA PHE A 53 -1.66 -6.10 -2.07
C PHE A 53 -2.81 -7.07 -2.30
N ASP A 54 -2.68 -7.89 -3.33
CA ASP A 54 -3.63 -8.96 -3.58
C ASP A 54 -3.38 -10.12 -2.60
N THR A 55 -4.42 -10.50 -1.85
CA THR A 55 -4.33 -11.63 -0.91
C THR A 55 -4.93 -12.88 -1.52
N ASP A 56 -4.44 -14.05 -1.07
CA ASP A 56 -5.01 -15.36 -1.44
C ASP A 56 -6.42 -15.50 -0.81
N GLY A 57 -7.40 -14.81 -1.38
CA GLY A 57 -8.76 -14.69 -0.88
C GLY A 57 -9.60 -13.69 -1.69
N ASP A 58 -10.81 -13.42 -1.19
CA ASP A 58 -11.76 -12.50 -1.82
C ASP A 58 -11.46 -11.02 -1.50
N GLU A 59 -10.39 -10.74 -0.77
CA GLU A 59 -10.00 -9.40 -0.35
C GLU A 59 -8.70 -8.93 -1.03
N MET A 60 -8.61 -7.62 -1.25
CA MET A 60 -7.39 -6.93 -1.62
C MET A 60 -7.22 -5.71 -0.72
N TYR A 61 -5.98 -5.42 -0.36
CA TYR A 61 -5.65 -4.26 0.46
C TYR A 61 -4.93 -3.23 -0.40
N GLU A 62 -5.39 -2.00 -0.35
CA GLU A 62 -4.75 -0.88 -1.01
C GLU A 62 -4.25 0.11 0.04
N ALA A 63 -2.95 0.26 0.15
CA ALA A 63 -2.34 1.22 1.06
C ALA A 63 -2.22 2.57 0.37
N VAL A 64 -2.85 3.59 0.94
CA VAL A 64 -2.85 4.95 0.40
C VAL A 64 -1.79 5.80 1.11
N MET A 65 -1.00 6.53 0.31
CA MET A 65 0.06 7.42 0.76
C MET A 65 -0.12 8.80 0.13
N TYR A 66 0.45 9.82 0.76
CA TYR A 66 0.51 11.16 0.19
C TYR A 66 1.82 11.41 -0.56
N ARG A 67 1.78 12.43 -1.40
CA ARG A 67 2.94 13.15 -1.89
C ARG A 67 3.26 14.33 -0.97
N ASP A 68 4.52 14.74 -0.94
CA ASP A 68 4.91 15.93 -0.20
C ASP A 68 4.57 17.22 -0.98
N ALA A 69 4.96 18.37 -0.44
CA ALA A 69 4.68 19.68 -1.04
C ALA A 69 5.30 19.89 -2.42
N ASP A 70 6.31 19.09 -2.78
CA ASP A 70 6.99 19.14 -4.08
C ASP A 70 6.40 18.11 -5.07
N GLY A 71 5.38 17.34 -4.64
CA GLY A 71 4.75 16.27 -5.44
C GLY A 71 5.47 14.93 -5.37
N GLU A 72 6.48 14.80 -4.50
CA GLU A 72 7.28 13.58 -4.39
C GLU A 72 6.62 12.53 -3.50
N MET A 73 6.75 11.26 -3.86
CA MET A 73 6.09 10.15 -3.17
C MET A 73 6.65 9.94 -1.76
N THR A 74 5.79 10.02 -0.74
CA THR A 74 6.15 9.72 0.65
C THR A 74 5.88 8.26 1.02
N THR A 75 6.64 7.71 1.98
CA THR A 75 6.49 6.31 2.43
C THR A 75 5.52 6.14 3.60
N GLU A 76 4.89 7.22 4.05
CA GLU A 76 3.95 7.21 5.17
C GLU A 76 2.57 6.80 4.67
N VAL A 77 2.04 5.72 5.23
CA VAL A 77 0.70 5.23 4.90
C VAL A 77 -0.29 5.99 5.77
N ASP A 78 -1.29 6.58 5.14
CA ASP A 78 -2.38 7.27 5.82
C ASP A 78 -3.42 6.24 6.29
N TYR A 79 -3.95 5.48 5.34
CA TYR A 79 -4.94 4.43 5.60
C TYR A 79 -4.82 3.28 4.59
N ILE A 80 -5.50 2.18 4.92
CA ILE A 80 -5.73 1.04 4.03
C ILE A 80 -7.19 1.07 3.59
N ILE A 81 -7.43 0.86 2.30
CA ILE A 81 -8.74 0.47 1.79
C ILE A 81 -8.78 -1.05 1.69
N VAL A 82 -9.83 -1.64 2.25
CA VAL A 82 -10.13 -3.05 2.06
C VAL A 82 -11.14 -3.17 0.94
N TRP A 83 -10.73 -3.79 -0.16
CA TRP A 83 -11.57 -4.10 -1.30
C TRP A 83 -12.05 -5.55 -1.22
N GLY A 84 -13.30 -5.79 -1.60
CA GLY A 84 -13.89 -7.13 -1.70
C GLY A 84 -15.12 -7.14 -2.60
N GLY A 85 -16.00 -8.14 -2.41
CA GLY A 85 -17.11 -8.39 -3.33
C GLY A 85 -16.70 -9.21 -4.56
N THR A 86 -17.67 -9.48 -5.44
CA THR A 86 -17.44 -10.31 -6.63
C THR A 86 -16.53 -9.58 -7.62
N GLY A 87 -15.23 -9.88 -7.57
CA GLY A 87 -14.23 -9.23 -8.41
C GLY A 87 -13.49 -8.06 -7.74
N LYS A 88 -13.61 -7.91 -6.41
CA LYS A 88 -12.85 -6.92 -5.62
C LYS A 88 -13.16 -5.47 -6.02
N ASP A 89 -14.42 -5.19 -6.32
CA ASP A 89 -14.93 -3.91 -6.83
C ASP A 89 -15.71 -3.07 -5.79
N ALA A 90 -15.88 -3.59 -4.58
CA ALA A 90 -16.56 -2.91 -3.49
C ALA A 90 -15.60 -2.57 -2.35
N ILE A 91 -15.67 -1.33 -1.84
CA ILE A 91 -14.99 -0.94 -0.61
C ILE A 91 -15.73 -1.56 0.58
N LEU A 92 -15.04 -2.41 1.33
CA LEU A 92 -15.55 -3.01 2.56
C LEU A 92 -15.26 -2.13 3.78
N ALA A 93 -14.06 -1.53 3.84
CA ALA A 93 -13.63 -0.69 4.94
C ALA A 93 -12.47 0.25 4.57
N GLU A 94 -12.31 1.30 5.37
CA GLU A 94 -11.12 2.14 5.43
C GLU A 94 -10.53 2.04 6.84
N ILE A 95 -9.22 1.85 6.95
CA ILE A 95 -8.57 1.46 8.20
C ILE A 95 -7.32 2.29 8.43
N ASP A 96 -7.22 2.88 9.61
CA ASP A 96 -5.98 3.51 10.07
C ASP A 96 -4.83 2.51 10.07
N ALA A 97 -3.71 2.92 9.49
CA ALA A 97 -2.52 2.09 9.41
C ALA A 97 -1.29 2.81 9.96
N LYS A 98 -0.28 2.01 10.27
CA LYS A 98 1.05 2.51 10.62
C LYS A 98 2.06 1.92 9.67
N SER A 99 2.93 2.75 9.12
CA SER A 99 4.05 2.27 8.32
C SER A 99 5.39 2.57 8.97
N THR A 100 6.39 1.77 8.59
CA THR A 100 7.80 2.03 8.87
C THR A 100 8.58 1.82 7.59
N CYS A 101 9.60 2.63 7.36
CA CYS A 101 10.41 2.59 6.14
C CYS A 101 11.90 2.34 6.47
N LYS A 102 12.56 1.53 5.64
CA LYS A 102 14.01 1.35 5.63
C LYS A 102 14.55 1.54 4.21
N ARG A 103 15.61 2.35 4.07
CA ARG A 103 16.32 2.59 2.81
C ARG A 103 17.70 1.90 2.84
N SER A 104 18.13 1.33 1.72
CA SER A 104 19.43 0.65 1.55
C SER A 104 20.01 0.84 0.16
#